data_AF-A0A8S1RGW3-F1
#
_entry.id   AF-A0A8S1RGW3-F1
#
_cell.length_a   1.000
_cell.length_b   1.000
_cell.length_c   1.000
_cell.angle_alpha   90.00
_cell.angle_beta   90.00
_cell.angle_gamma   90.00
#
_symmetry.space_group_name_H-M   'P 1'
#
loop_
_entity.id
_entity.type
_entity.pdbx_description
1 polymer ?
#
loop_
_entity_poly.entity_id
_entity_poly.type
_entity_poly.pdbx_seq_one_letter_code
_entity_poly.pdbx_strand_id
1 'polypeptide(L)'
;MNKYSLNFKDKDIESSYQNVIQQNFRMFTLNIMTLGLLTVVLTKIIENILVEQYQSIYKYCIFLSYLIIQYGVVKKHTKFIRASLILLNHMIALVFSLQISEQDDTYTSYLKGANVMGANFLMFISGEFLDATISVITIGIMRIVLLQVQTNLMLYSTIISSMLVILYTIRYLYHYHKAMRNQYLLALNDSHWEKILNSIAFKQPYIVLSFIEDTMQFTLKSEAQCHKFFNRQFNGSTFIRDSIYKGTKLENFLFLQIKKYRVDRASVFNKTLVVEYLKKLIRIECSIYYGNKPTILLLMRDFLNEKKPDTTIYEQRHRNFIKLLLKILSHVDRLSSFKCRLIERKLLILQLYEDLKLSKLRESEINIYNLAQILQNLYSHLSIKAFAFGNSNLNTISNIFLLIMLIIAENSKGTYLSINLTNEEDCQKWLKISGNFEIEKVKRTLKQISDFIKLIISSEQIEQQKIVFNLNQQVFTPFQLNELNASSLKYIDLQ
;
A
#
# COMPACT_ATOMS: atom_id res chain seq x y z
N MET A 1 -33.38 -4.06 -3.82
CA MET A 1 -34.15 -5.06 -4.59
C MET A 1 -35.57 -4.55 -4.79
N ASN A 2 -36.18 -4.80 -5.95
CA ASN A 2 -37.60 -4.51 -6.20
C ASN A 2 -38.46 -5.56 -5.49
N LYS A 3 -39.53 -5.12 -4.81
CA LYS A 3 -40.34 -6.00 -3.96
C LYS A 3 -41.09 -7.08 -4.75
N TYR A 4 -41.51 -6.77 -5.97
CA TYR A 4 -42.37 -7.61 -6.80
C TYR A 4 -41.60 -8.45 -7.83
N SER A 5 -40.64 -7.87 -8.55
CA SER A 5 -39.83 -8.63 -9.50
C SER A 5 -38.65 -9.36 -8.85
N LEU A 6 -38.29 -8.99 -7.61
CA LEU A 6 -37.07 -9.42 -6.93
C LEU A 6 -35.76 -9.03 -7.64
N ASN A 7 -35.79 -8.28 -8.74
CA ASN A 7 -34.57 -7.80 -9.39
C ASN A 7 -33.81 -6.82 -8.48
N PHE A 8 -32.49 -6.82 -8.57
CA PHE A 8 -31.67 -5.77 -7.95
C PHE A 8 -31.99 -4.41 -8.59
N LYS A 9 -31.89 -3.35 -7.78
CA LYS A 9 -32.11 -1.97 -8.26
C LYS A 9 -30.95 -1.51 -9.13
N ASP A 10 -29.75 -1.97 -8.78
CA ASP A 10 -28.52 -1.78 -9.54
C ASP A 10 -28.46 -2.80 -10.69
N LYS A 11 -28.27 -2.28 -11.92
CA LYS A 11 -28.25 -3.08 -13.14
C LYS A 11 -26.97 -3.90 -13.28
N ASP A 12 -25.85 -3.42 -12.75
CA ASP A 12 -24.57 -4.11 -12.88
C ASP A 12 -24.55 -5.35 -11.98
N ILE A 13 -25.02 -5.19 -10.75
CA ILE A 13 -25.21 -6.31 -9.80
C ILE A 13 -26.21 -7.33 -10.36
N GLU A 14 -27.31 -6.87 -10.98
CA GLU A 14 -28.28 -7.76 -11.63
C GLU A 14 -27.66 -8.56 -12.78
N SER A 15 -26.90 -7.90 -13.66
CA SER A 15 -26.24 -8.56 -14.79
C SER A 15 -25.22 -9.59 -14.30
N SER A 16 -24.46 -9.28 -13.25
CA SER A 16 -23.47 -10.16 -12.65
C SER A 16 -24.13 -11.38 -12.00
N TYR A 17 -25.22 -11.19 -11.26
CA TYR A 17 -26.01 -12.29 -10.68
C TYR A 17 -26.54 -13.25 -11.75
N GLN A 18 -27.15 -12.71 -12.82
CA GLN A 18 -27.71 -13.52 -13.90
C GLN A 18 -26.65 -14.33 -14.64
N ASN A 19 -25.47 -13.74 -14.88
CA ASN A 19 -24.39 -14.40 -15.61
C ASN A 19 -23.64 -15.45 -14.75
N VAL A 20 -23.29 -15.10 -13.51
CA VAL A 20 -22.40 -15.95 -12.68
C VAL A 20 -23.14 -17.12 -12.05
N ILE A 21 -24.30 -16.88 -11.46
CA ILE A 21 -25.02 -17.90 -10.70
C ILE A 21 -26.07 -18.58 -11.58
N GLN A 22 -26.88 -17.77 -12.25
CA GLN A 22 -28.10 -18.27 -12.85
C GLN A 22 -27.87 -18.97 -14.19
N GLN A 23 -26.99 -18.43 -15.04
CA GLN A 23 -26.73 -19.02 -16.35
C GLN A 23 -26.08 -20.41 -16.24
N ASN A 24 -25.13 -20.57 -15.31
CA ASN A 24 -24.50 -21.86 -15.02
C ASN A 24 -25.51 -22.88 -14.48
N PHE A 25 -26.33 -22.47 -13.50
CA PHE A 25 -27.34 -23.34 -12.92
C PHE A 25 -28.42 -23.75 -13.94
N ARG A 26 -28.83 -22.82 -14.82
CA ARG A 26 -29.78 -23.09 -15.90
C ARG A 26 -29.21 -24.05 -16.95
N MET A 27 -27.94 -23.89 -17.34
CA MET A 27 -27.29 -24.81 -18.28
C MET A 27 -27.20 -26.22 -17.70
N PHE A 28 -26.81 -26.32 -16.43
CA PHE A 28 -26.77 -27.60 -15.73
C PHE A 28 -28.15 -28.27 -15.69
N THR A 29 -29.18 -27.50 -15.30
CA THR A 29 -30.58 -27.99 -15.26
C THR A 29 -31.06 -28.43 -16.63
N LEU A 30 -30.82 -27.63 -17.67
CA LEU A 30 -31.20 -27.97 -19.05
C LEU A 30 -30.51 -29.23 -19.54
N ASN A 31 -29.22 -29.41 -19.27
CA ASN A 31 -28.47 -30.58 -19.70
C ASN A 31 -29.01 -31.85 -19.05
N ILE A 32 -29.21 -31.84 -17.73
CA ILE A 32 -29.74 -32.99 -16.99
C ILE A 32 -31.16 -33.31 -17.43
N MET A 33 -32.03 -32.30 -17.54
CA MET A 33 -33.42 -32.51 -17.96
C MET A 33 -33.50 -33.04 -19.38
N THR A 34 -32.78 -32.43 -20.33
CA THR A 34 -32.78 -32.88 -21.73
C THR A 34 -32.25 -34.31 -21.85
N LEU A 35 -31.18 -34.66 -21.14
CA LEU A 35 -30.62 -36.01 -21.15
C LEU A 35 -31.60 -37.03 -20.55
N GLY A 36 -32.18 -36.73 -19.38
CA GLY A 36 -33.16 -37.60 -18.74
C GLY A 36 -34.40 -37.81 -19.62
N LEU A 37 -34.93 -36.75 -20.23
CA LEU A 37 -36.07 -36.82 -21.15
C LEU A 37 -35.73 -37.61 -22.42
N LEU A 38 -34.52 -37.45 -22.96
CA LEU A 38 -34.08 -38.21 -24.13
C LEU A 38 -34.05 -39.70 -23.81
N THR A 39 -33.55 -40.10 -22.64
CA THR A 39 -33.60 -41.50 -22.18
C THR A 39 -35.03 -42.01 -22.04
N VAL A 40 -35.93 -41.21 -21.45
CA VAL A 40 -37.36 -41.58 -21.31
C VAL A 40 -38.05 -41.72 -22.67
N VAL A 41 -37.76 -40.85 -23.63
CA VAL A 41 -38.35 -40.89 -24.97
C VAL A 41 -37.84 -42.09 -25.76
N LEU A 42 -36.54 -42.39 -25.68
CA LEU A 42 -35.97 -43.57 -26.34
C LEU A 42 -36.56 -44.87 -25.79
N THR A 43 -36.67 -44.99 -24.46
CA THR A 43 -37.28 -46.17 -23.83
C THR A 43 -38.75 -46.33 -24.23
N LYS A 44 -39.51 -45.24 -24.31
CA LYS A 44 -40.90 -45.27 -24.80
C LYS A 44 -41.03 -45.63 -26.28
N ILE A 45 -40.10 -45.22 -27.14
CA ILE A 45 -40.09 -45.65 -28.55
C ILE A 45 -39.85 -47.16 -28.62
N ILE A 46 -38.88 -47.69 -27.86
CA ILE A 46 -38.59 -49.14 -27.80
C ILE A 46 -39.83 -49.90 -27.29
N GLU A 47 -40.44 -49.44 -26.20
CA GLU A 47 -41.65 -50.04 -25.63
C GLU A 47 -42.81 -50.08 -26.64
N ASN A 48 -43.09 -48.98 -27.34
CA ASN A 48 -44.16 -48.94 -28.35
C ASN A 48 -43.87 -49.82 -29.58
N ILE A 49 -42.60 -50.05 -29.92
CA ILE A 49 -42.22 -51.01 -30.98
C ILE A 49 -42.51 -52.44 -30.50
N LEU A 50 -42.19 -52.76 -29.24
CA LEU A 50 -42.43 -54.09 -28.67
C LEU A 50 -43.92 -54.42 -28.50
N VAL A 51 -44.75 -53.42 -28.21
CA VAL A 51 -46.21 -53.55 -28.03
C VAL A 51 -46.98 -53.29 -29.34
N GLU A 52 -46.27 -53.14 -30.47
CA GLU A 52 -46.84 -52.93 -31.81
C GLU A 52 -47.76 -51.69 -31.94
N GLN A 53 -47.62 -50.70 -31.04
CA GLN A 53 -48.39 -49.44 -31.05
C GLN A 53 -47.74 -48.37 -31.94
N TYR A 54 -47.59 -48.67 -33.23
CA TYR A 54 -46.89 -47.80 -34.18
C TYR A 54 -47.50 -46.39 -34.32
N GLN A 55 -48.81 -46.25 -34.11
CA GLN A 55 -49.49 -44.97 -34.16
C GLN A 55 -49.03 -43.99 -33.07
N SER A 56 -48.48 -44.44 -31.95
CA SER A 56 -48.00 -43.55 -30.90
C SER A 56 -46.55 -43.07 -31.13
N ILE A 57 -45.79 -43.77 -31.97
CA ILE A 57 -44.35 -43.53 -32.17
C ILE A 57 -44.06 -42.16 -32.77
N TYR A 58 -44.89 -41.70 -33.72
CA TYR A 58 -44.63 -40.41 -34.39
C TYR A 58 -44.61 -39.23 -33.41
N LYS A 59 -45.42 -39.27 -32.34
CA LYS A 59 -45.48 -38.23 -31.29
C LYS A 59 -44.14 -38.14 -30.55
N TYR A 60 -43.54 -39.29 -30.23
CA TYR A 60 -42.24 -39.36 -29.58
C TYR A 60 -41.09 -38.95 -30.50
N CYS A 61 -41.17 -39.26 -31.80
CA CYS A 61 -40.19 -38.79 -32.79
C CYS A 61 -40.23 -37.25 -32.94
N ILE A 62 -41.41 -36.63 -32.94
CA ILE A 62 -41.55 -35.16 -32.96
C ILE A 62 -40.98 -34.54 -31.68
N PHE A 63 -41.24 -35.14 -30.53
CA PHE A 63 -40.70 -34.63 -29.27
C PHE A 63 -39.18 -34.82 -29.17
N LEU A 64 -38.64 -35.93 -29.68
CA LEU A 64 -37.20 -36.18 -29.77
C LEU A 64 -36.51 -35.16 -30.69
N SER A 65 -37.08 -34.87 -31.86
CA SER A 65 -36.53 -33.87 -32.77
C SER A 65 -36.56 -32.48 -32.14
N TYR A 66 -37.63 -32.13 -31.42
CA TYR A 66 -37.69 -30.91 -30.62
C TYR A 66 -36.55 -30.81 -29.59
N LEU A 67 -36.32 -31.85 -28.79
CA LEU A 67 -35.25 -31.86 -27.78
C LEU A 67 -33.86 -31.68 -28.42
N ILE A 68 -33.59 -32.36 -29.54
CA ILE A 68 -32.30 -32.26 -30.25
C ILE A 68 -32.10 -30.85 -30.83
N ILE A 69 -33.11 -30.30 -31.51
CA ILE A 69 -33.05 -28.96 -32.09
C ILE A 69 -32.88 -27.90 -30.99
N GLN A 70 -33.68 -27.98 -29.93
CA GLN A 70 -33.61 -27.07 -28.80
C GLN A 70 -32.23 -27.08 -28.14
N TYR A 71 -31.68 -28.27 -27.88
CA TYR A 71 -30.35 -28.41 -27.29
C TYR A 71 -29.26 -27.83 -28.19
N GLY A 72 -29.32 -28.11 -29.50
CA GLY A 72 -28.40 -27.54 -30.49
C GLY A 72 -28.43 -26.02 -30.55
N VAL A 73 -29.63 -25.42 -30.52
CA VAL A 73 -29.82 -23.96 -30.51
C VAL A 73 -29.26 -23.33 -29.24
N VAL A 74 -29.53 -23.89 -28.06
CA VAL A 74 -29.02 -23.34 -26.79
C VAL A 74 -27.50 -23.46 -26.68
N LYS A 75 -26.92 -24.56 -27.15
CA LYS A 75 -25.47 -24.76 -27.15
C LYS A 75 -24.75 -23.72 -28.02
N LYS A 76 -25.35 -23.34 -29.15
CA LYS A 76 -24.81 -22.31 -30.05
C LYS A 76 -25.10 -20.89 -29.57
N HIS A 77 -26.26 -20.66 -28.95
CA HIS A 77 -26.74 -19.36 -28.53
C HIS A 77 -27.27 -19.39 -27.09
N THR A 78 -26.35 -19.25 -26.14
CA THR A 78 -26.64 -19.33 -24.69
C THR A 78 -27.62 -18.28 -24.19
N LYS A 79 -27.84 -17.18 -24.93
CA LYS A 79 -28.84 -16.15 -24.63
C LYS A 79 -30.27 -16.69 -24.60
N PHE A 80 -30.58 -17.73 -25.37
CA PHE A 80 -31.94 -18.29 -25.45
C PHE A 80 -32.28 -19.30 -24.35
N ILE A 81 -31.34 -19.61 -23.46
CA ILE A 81 -31.52 -20.63 -22.42
C ILE A 81 -32.78 -20.45 -21.58
N ARG A 82 -33.12 -19.19 -21.26
CA ARG A 82 -34.29 -18.83 -20.46
C ARG A 82 -35.59 -19.20 -21.18
N ALA A 83 -35.71 -18.80 -22.44
CA ALA A 83 -36.87 -19.14 -23.27
C ALA A 83 -36.95 -20.66 -23.50
N SER A 84 -35.81 -21.31 -23.72
CA SER A 84 -35.75 -22.75 -23.90
C SER A 84 -36.22 -23.52 -22.65
N LEU A 85 -35.78 -23.16 -21.44
CA LEU A 85 -36.26 -23.82 -20.22
C LEU A 85 -37.78 -23.65 -20.02
N ILE A 86 -38.32 -22.46 -20.29
CA ILE A 86 -39.77 -22.21 -20.20
C ILE A 86 -40.51 -23.09 -21.21
N LEU A 87 -40.08 -23.10 -22.47
CA LEU A 87 -40.69 -23.92 -23.51
C LEU A 87 -40.60 -25.42 -23.19
N LEU A 88 -39.45 -25.89 -22.71
CA LEU A 88 -39.25 -27.28 -22.32
C LEU A 88 -40.23 -27.68 -21.21
N ASN A 89 -40.38 -26.84 -20.19
CA ASN A 89 -41.30 -27.07 -19.08
C ASN A 89 -42.77 -27.19 -19.54
N HIS A 90 -43.20 -26.32 -20.48
CA HIS A 90 -44.54 -26.38 -21.05
C HIS A 90 -44.73 -27.60 -21.97
N MET A 91 -43.72 -27.98 -22.75
CA MET A 91 -43.77 -29.17 -23.61
C MET A 91 -43.82 -30.46 -22.80
N ILE A 92 -43.08 -30.56 -21.70
CA ILE A 92 -43.18 -31.70 -20.77
C ILE A 92 -44.58 -31.78 -20.17
N ALA A 93 -45.12 -30.65 -19.71
CA ALA A 93 -46.48 -30.62 -19.19
C ALA A 93 -47.48 -31.15 -20.23
N LEU A 94 -47.43 -30.66 -21.48
CA LEU A 94 -48.35 -31.05 -22.56
C LEU A 94 -48.17 -32.49 -23.05
N VAL A 95 -46.94 -32.90 -23.36
CA VAL A 95 -46.65 -34.22 -23.94
C VAL A 95 -47.03 -35.33 -22.97
N PHE A 96 -46.73 -35.17 -21.68
CA PHE A 96 -47.06 -36.19 -20.69
C PHE A 96 -48.50 -36.09 -20.18
N SER A 97 -49.15 -34.91 -20.19
CA SER A 97 -50.57 -34.80 -19.82
C SER A 97 -51.53 -35.33 -20.88
N LEU A 98 -51.15 -35.26 -22.16
CA LEU A 98 -51.94 -35.79 -23.28
C LEU A 98 -51.78 -37.30 -23.49
N GLN A 99 -50.96 -37.96 -22.66
CA GLN A 99 -50.62 -39.38 -22.75
C GLN A 99 -51.37 -40.27 -21.75
N ILE A 100 -52.46 -39.78 -21.15
CA ILE A 100 -53.35 -40.64 -20.35
C ILE A 100 -54.03 -41.60 -21.34
N SER A 101 -53.51 -42.81 -21.45
CA SER A 101 -54.13 -43.85 -22.26
C SER A 101 -55.21 -44.55 -21.42
N GLU A 102 -56.30 -44.97 -22.03
CA GLU A 102 -57.35 -45.77 -21.35
C GLU A 102 -56.82 -47.13 -20.84
N GLN A 103 -55.61 -47.52 -21.24
CA GLN A 103 -54.93 -48.76 -20.87
C GLN A 103 -53.94 -48.60 -19.69
N ASP A 104 -53.67 -47.38 -19.22
CA ASP A 104 -52.77 -47.18 -18.09
C ASP A 104 -53.47 -47.47 -16.76
N ASP A 105 -52.90 -48.35 -15.94
CA ASP A 105 -53.32 -48.52 -14.55
C ASP A 105 -53.27 -47.18 -13.77
N THR A 106 -54.22 -46.98 -12.86
CA THR A 106 -54.33 -45.78 -12.03
C THR A 106 -53.03 -45.45 -11.27
N TYR A 107 -52.31 -46.47 -10.81
CA TYR A 107 -51.02 -46.30 -10.14
C TYR A 107 -49.91 -45.80 -11.08
N THR A 108 -49.88 -46.28 -12.32
CA THR A 108 -48.94 -45.84 -13.35
C THR A 108 -49.18 -44.38 -13.73
N SER A 109 -50.45 -43.99 -13.87
CA SER A 109 -50.86 -42.61 -14.12
C SER A 109 -50.48 -41.68 -12.96
N TYR A 110 -50.63 -42.13 -11.71
CA TYR A 110 -50.18 -41.38 -10.53
C TYR A 110 -48.66 -41.15 -10.51
N LEU A 111 -47.87 -42.20 -10.78
CA LEU A 111 -46.41 -42.12 -10.82
C LEU A 111 -45.92 -41.16 -11.93
N LYS A 112 -46.52 -41.23 -13.12
CA LYS A 112 -46.25 -40.28 -14.22
C LYS A 112 -46.51 -38.84 -13.76
N GLY A 113 -47.66 -38.58 -13.12
CA GLY A 113 -48.02 -37.26 -12.60
C GLY A 113 -47.01 -36.73 -11.57
N ALA A 114 -46.57 -37.58 -10.64
CA ALA A 114 -45.57 -37.23 -9.64
C ALA A 114 -44.22 -36.86 -10.27
N ASN A 115 -43.76 -37.64 -11.25
CA ASN A 115 -42.50 -37.38 -11.96
C ASN A 115 -42.53 -36.08 -12.76
N VAL A 116 -43.64 -35.80 -13.47
CA VAL A 116 -43.83 -34.54 -14.19
C VAL A 116 -43.88 -33.36 -13.23
N MET A 117 -44.52 -33.51 -12.07
CA MET A 117 -44.55 -32.46 -11.05
C MET A 117 -43.14 -32.19 -10.49
N GLY A 118 -42.36 -33.23 -10.20
CA GLY A 118 -40.97 -33.10 -9.77
C GLY A 118 -40.09 -32.40 -10.81
N ALA A 119 -40.23 -32.78 -12.09
CA ALA A 119 -39.53 -32.13 -13.19
C ALA A 119 -39.89 -30.65 -13.32
N ASN A 120 -41.19 -30.33 -13.31
CA ASN A 120 -41.67 -28.95 -13.39
C ASN A 120 -41.16 -28.10 -12.22
N PHE A 121 -41.14 -28.66 -11.01
CA PHE A 121 -40.64 -27.97 -9.82
C PHE A 121 -39.15 -27.64 -9.91
N LEU A 122 -38.32 -28.59 -10.35
CA LEU A 122 -36.89 -28.36 -10.59
C LEU A 122 -36.67 -27.24 -11.63
N MET A 123 -37.47 -27.22 -12.71
CA MET A 123 -37.40 -26.16 -13.71
C MET A 123 -37.84 -24.80 -13.15
N PHE A 124 -38.88 -24.74 -12.31
CA PHE A 124 -39.29 -23.50 -11.64
C PHE A 124 -38.17 -22.92 -10.76
N ILE A 125 -37.50 -23.77 -9.96
CA ILE A 125 -36.37 -23.36 -9.11
C ILE A 125 -35.22 -22.78 -9.93
N SER A 126 -34.96 -23.32 -11.12
CA SER A 126 -33.91 -22.83 -12.04
C SER A 126 -34.22 -21.51 -12.75
N GLY A 127 -35.49 -21.07 -12.70
CA GLY A 127 -35.99 -19.87 -13.37
C GLY A 127 -35.66 -18.56 -12.65
N GLU A 128 -36.10 -17.44 -13.25
CA GLU A 128 -36.38 -16.22 -12.48
C GLU A 128 -37.72 -16.34 -11.78
N PHE A 129 -37.91 -15.58 -10.69
CA PHE A 129 -39.18 -15.58 -9.94
C PHE A 129 -40.40 -15.26 -10.83
N LEU A 130 -40.30 -14.22 -11.68
CA LEU A 130 -41.40 -13.84 -12.57
C LEU A 130 -41.71 -14.92 -13.60
N ASP A 131 -40.70 -15.53 -14.22
CA ASP A 131 -40.90 -16.57 -15.21
C ASP A 131 -41.48 -17.84 -14.60
N ALA A 132 -40.98 -18.22 -13.42
CA ALA A 132 -41.46 -19.37 -12.68
C ALA A 132 -42.91 -19.14 -12.26
N THR A 133 -43.26 -17.94 -11.81
CA THR A 133 -44.64 -17.56 -11.46
C THR A 133 -45.57 -17.66 -12.67
N ILE A 134 -45.17 -17.07 -13.80
CA ILE A 134 -45.94 -17.16 -15.05
C ILE A 134 -46.11 -18.62 -15.46
N SER A 135 -45.03 -19.41 -15.42
CA SER A 135 -45.05 -20.83 -15.82
C SER A 135 -45.92 -21.70 -14.90
N VAL A 136 -45.92 -21.45 -13.60
CA VAL A 136 -46.79 -22.14 -12.64
C VAL A 136 -48.27 -21.86 -12.95
N ILE A 137 -48.60 -20.59 -13.22
CA ILE A 137 -49.97 -20.18 -13.53
C ILE A 137 -50.41 -20.77 -14.87
N THR A 138 -49.61 -20.64 -15.93
CA THR A 138 -49.96 -21.14 -17.27
C THR A 138 -50.08 -22.66 -17.30
N ILE A 139 -49.15 -23.40 -16.70
CA ILE A 139 -49.23 -24.86 -16.61
C ILE A 139 -50.43 -25.29 -15.76
N GLY A 140 -50.73 -24.56 -14.68
CA GLY A 140 -51.92 -24.77 -13.86
C GLY A 140 -53.22 -24.63 -14.66
N ILE A 141 -53.34 -23.55 -15.43
CA ILE A 141 -54.48 -23.31 -16.33
C ILE A 141 -54.57 -24.41 -17.39
N MET A 142 -53.46 -24.77 -18.04
CA MET A 142 -53.44 -25.85 -19.03
C MET A 142 -53.97 -27.16 -18.45
N ARG A 143 -53.56 -27.53 -17.24
CA ARG A 143 -54.03 -28.76 -16.57
C ARG A 143 -55.53 -28.73 -16.25
N ILE A 144 -56.05 -27.58 -15.83
CA ILE A 144 -57.50 -27.42 -15.55
C ILE A 144 -58.31 -27.52 -16.84
N VAL A 145 -57.84 -26.88 -17.92
CA VAL A 145 -58.47 -26.98 -19.24
C VAL A 145 -58.45 -28.42 -19.76
N LEU A 146 -57.32 -29.13 -19.61
CA LEU A 146 -57.22 -30.53 -20.02
C LEU A 146 -58.16 -31.44 -19.22
N LEU A 147 -58.26 -31.24 -17.90
CA LEU A 147 -59.21 -31.96 -17.06
C LEU A 147 -60.65 -31.77 -17.57
N GLN A 148 -61.02 -30.55 -17.94
CA GLN A 148 -62.34 -30.23 -18.49
C GLN A 148 -62.61 -30.90 -19.84
N VAL A 149 -61.59 -31.05 -20.69
CA VAL A 149 -61.73 -31.69 -22.01
C VAL A 149 -61.80 -33.22 -21.88
N GLN A 150 -61.08 -33.81 -20.92
CA GLN A 150 -60.97 -35.26 -20.77
C GLN A 150 -62.06 -35.88 -19.89
N THR A 151 -62.66 -35.12 -18.97
CA THR A 151 -63.63 -35.64 -18.01
C THR A 151 -64.96 -34.89 -18.07
N ASN A 152 -66.06 -35.64 -18.09
CA ASN A 152 -67.42 -35.07 -18.05
C ASN A 152 -67.85 -34.65 -16.64
N LEU A 153 -67.12 -35.04 -15.60
CA LEU A 153 -67.43 -34.78 -14.19
C LEU A 153 -66.43 -33.78 -13.60
N MET A 154 -66.92 -32.58 -13.28
CA MET A 154 -66.15 -31.53 -12.63
C MET A 154 -66.15 -31.72 -11.10
N LEU A 155 -65.03 -32.16 -10.56
CA LEU A 155 -64.80 -32.17 -9.11
C LEU A 155 -64.22 -30.81 -8.67
N TYR A 156 -65.10 -29.92 -8.21
CA TYR A 156 -64.71 -28.57 -7.75
C TYR A 156 -63.64 -28.58 -6.63
N SER A 157 -63.63 -29.61 -5.78
CA SER A 157 -62.60 -29.79 -4.75
C SER A 157 -61.19 -29.89 -5.33
N THR A 158 -61.02 -30.59 -6.46
CA THR A 158 -59.74 -30.76 -7.15
C THR A 158 -59.25 -29.45 -7.77
N ILE A 159 -60.17 -28.65 -8.32
CA ILE A 159 -59.86 -27.33 -8.91
C ILE A 159 -59.42 -26.36 -7.82
N ILE A 160 -60.18 -26.28 -6.72
CA ILE A 160 -59.86 -25.42 -5.58
C ILE A 160 -58.51 -25.84 -4.96
N SER A 161 -58.28 -27.14 -4.78
CA SER A 161 -56.99 -27.65 -4.28
C SER A 161 -55.83 -27.26 -5.21
N SER A 162 -56.01 -27.38 -6.53
CA SER A 162 -55.00 -26.98 -7.52
C SER A 162 -54.68 -25.48 -7.45
N MET A 163 -55.70 -24.63 -7.27
CA MET A 163 -55.50 -23.19 -7.08
C MET A 163 -54.73 -22.87 -5.80
N LEU A 164 -55.03 -23.55 -4.69
CA LEU A 164 -54.28 -23.40 -3.45
C LEU A 164 -52.81 -23.83 -3.62
N VAL A 165 -52.56 -24.95 -4.30
CA VAL A 165 -51.19 -25.42 -4.59
C VAL A 165 -50.42 -24.41 -5.44
N ILE A 166 -51.06 -23.79 -6.44
CA ILE A 166 -50.44 -22.72 -7.24
C ILE A 166 -50.02 -21.55 -6.33
N LEU A 167 -50.92 -21.07 -5.45
CA LEU A 167 -50.63 -19.97 -4.53
C LEU A 167 -49.49 -20.30 -3.56
N TYR A 168 -49.50 -21.51 -2.97
CA TYR A 168 -48.43 -21.95 -2.08
C TYR A 168 -47.09 -22.09 -2.80
N THR A 169 -47.11 -22.60 -4.03
CA THR A 169 -45.89 -22.74 -4.86
C THR A 169 -45.31 -21.37 -5.20
N ILE A 170 -46.14 -20.41 -5.61
CA ILE A 170 -45.69 -19.03 -5.89
C ILE A 170 -45.11 -18.38 -4.63
N ARG A 171 -45.79 -18.54 -3.48
CA ARG A 171 -45.29 -18.03 -2.19
C ARG A 171 -43.93 -18.65 -1.83
N TYR A 172 -43.77 -19.96 -2.00
CA TYR A 172 -42.50 -20.63 -1.76
C TYR A 172 -41.40 -20.09 -2.69
N LEU A 173 -41.66 -20.01 -4.00
CA LEU A 173 -40.73 -19.48 -4.99
C LEU A 173 -40.31 -18.04 -4.67
N TYR A 174 -41.23 -17.20 -4.18
CA TYR A 174 -40.91 -15.85 -3.73
C TYR A 174 -39.86 -15.83 -2.62
N HIS A 175 -40.06 -16.63 -1.58
CA HIS A 175 -39.12 -16.72 -0.46
C HIS A 175 -37.78 -17.33 -0.87
N TYR A 176 -37.82 -18.38 -1.70
CA TYR A 176 -36.63 -19.03 -2.23
C TYR A 176 -35.76 -18.07 -3.05
N HIS A 177 -36.32 -17.40 -4.06
CA HIS A 177 -35.55 -16.47 -4.90
C HIS A 177 -35.09 -15.23 -4.11
N LYS A 178 -35.88 -14.75 -3.14
CA LYS A 178 -35.45 -13.69 -2.24
C LYS A 178 -34.25 -14.11 -1.39
N ALA A 179 -34.24 -15.33 -0.86
CA ALA A 179 -33.13 -15.85 -0.07
C ALA A 179 -31.86 -15.99 -0.92
N MET A 180 -31.96 -16.57 -2.12
CA MET A 180 -30.83 -16.70 -3.05
C MET A 180 -30.21 -15.35 -3.42
N ARG A 181 -31.04 -14.35 -3.71
CA ARG A 181 -30.56 -13.00 -4.03
C ARG A 181 -29.93 -12.30 -2.82
N ASN A 182 -30.44 -12.51 -1.62
CA ASN A 182 -29.81 -11.99 -0.40
C ASN A 182 -28.46 -12.66 -0.12
N GLN A 183 -28.36 -13.98 -0.31
CA GLN A 183 -27.12 -14.72 -0.16
C GLN A 183 -26.05 -14.21 -1.14
N TYR A 184 -26.44 -13.92 -2.39
CA TYR A 184 -25.53 -13.33 -3.35
C TYR A 184 -25.00 -11.95 -2.92
N LEU A 185 -25.87 -11.07 -2.39
CA LEU A 185 -25.44 -9.76 -1.88
C LEU A 185 -24.45 -9.88 -0.72
N LEU A 186 -24.68 -10.83 0.20
CA LEU A 186 -23.75 -11.11 1.30
C LEU A 186 -22.39 -11.58 0.77
N ALA A 187 -22.39 -12.54 -0.16
CA ALA A 187 -21.16 -13.02 -0.77
C ALA A 187 -20.39 -11.89 -1.51
N LEU A 188 -21.12 -10.98 -2.17
CA LEU A 188 -20.51 -9.83 -2.84
C LEU A 188 -19.86 -8.88 -1.82
N ASN A 189 -20.56 -8.57 -0.73
CA ASN A 189 -20.03 -7.74 0.36
C ASN A 189 -18.79 -8.38 1.01
N ASP A 190 -18.83 -9.69 1.28
CA ASP A 190 -17.69 -10.42 1.84
C ASP A 190 -16.49 -10.40 0.89
N SER A 191 -16.72 -10.62 -0.40
CA SER A 191 -15.65 -10.54 -1.42
C SER A 191 -15.04 -9.14 -1.54
N HIS A 192 -15.84 -8.10 -1.32
CA HIS A 192 -15.37 -6.71 -1.32
C HIS A 192 -14.52 -6.44 -0.08
N TRP A 193 -14.96 -6.91 1.09
CA TRP A 193 -14.17 -6.86 2.32
C TRP A 193 -12.86 -7.64 2.20
N GLU A 194 -12.88 -8.81 1.58
CA GLU A 194 -11.69 -9.60 1.33
C GLU A 194 -10.72 -8.87 0.40
N LYS A 195 -11.21 -8.22 -0.67
CA LYS A 195 -10.38 -7.37 -1.55
C LYS A 195 -9.80 -6.18 -0.80
N ILE A 196 -10.59 -5.51 0.03
CA ILE A 196 -10.12 -4.39 0.86
C ILE A 196 -9.05 -4.89 1.83
N LEU A 197 -9.31 -5.96 2.57
CA LEU A 197 -8.39 -6.56 3.52
C LEU A 197 -7.10 -7.00 2.84
N ASN A 198 -7.19 -7.65 1.69
CA ASN A 198 -6.02 -7.97 0.86
C ASN A 198 -5.29 -6.70 0.43
N SER A 199 -5.98 -5.65 -0.03
CA SER A 199 -5.34 -4.40 -0.42
C SER A 199 -4.65 -3.66 0.73
N ILE A 200 -5.16 -3.80 1.96
CA ILE A 200 -4.56 -3.26 3.18
C ILE A 200 -3.37 -4.13 3.61
N ALA A 201 -3.54 -5.45 3.64
CA ALA A 201 -2.52 -6.42 4.01
C ALA A 201 -1.33 -6.38 3.04
N PHE A 202 -1.56 -6.28 1.72
CA PHE A 202 -0.52 -6.17 0.70
C PHE A 202 0.15 -4.79 0.64
N LYS A 203 -0.21 -3.80 1.46
CA LYS A 203 0.55 -2.54 1.53
C LYS A 203 1.50 -2.49 2.72
N GLN A 204 1.26 -3.31 3.73
CA GLN A 204 2.05 -3.34 4.95
C GLN A 204 2.86 -4.63 5.01
N PRO A 205 4.14 -4.56 5.39
CA PRO A 205 4.92 -5.77 5.60
C PRO A 205 4.40 -6.50 6.83
N TYR A 206 4.11 -7.78 6.66
CA TYR A 206 3.64 -8.62 7.74
C TYR A 206 4.20 -10.03 7.68
N ILE A 207 4.20 -10.67 8.85
CA ILE A 207 4.56 -12.07 9.05
C ILE A 207 3.43 -12.73 9.84
N VAL A 208 2.94 -13.86 9.33
CA VAL A 208 1.99 -14.71 10.05
C VAL A 208 2.71 -15.99 10.45
N LEU A 209 2.68 -16.28 11.75
CA LEU A 209 3.27 -17.47 12.35
C LEU A 209 2.17 -18.33 12.94
N SER A 210 2.33 -19.64 12.84
CA SER A 210 1.59 -20.60 13.63
C SER A 210 2.48 -21.15 14.72
N PHE A 211 1.95 -21.29 15.92
CA PHE A 211 2.66 -21.97 16.99
C PHE A 211 2.14 -23.41 17.11
N ILE A 212 3.05 -24.38 17.05
CA ILE A 212 2.76 -25.80 17.24
C ILE A 212 3.11 -26.14 18.69
N GLU A 213 2.08 -26.43 19.48
CA GLU A 213 2.24 -26.63 20.92
C GLU A 213 3.01 -27.92 21.23
N ASP A 214 2.78 -28.98 20.47
CA ASP A 214 3.38 -30.30 20.68
C ASP A 214 4.92 -30.28 20.57
N THR A 215 5.44 -29.52 19.60
CA THR A 215 6.88 -29.41 19.35
C THR A 215 7.49 -28.15 19.93
N MET A 216 6.68 -27.25 20.52
CA MET A 216 7.08 -25.92 20.96
C MET A 216 7.86 -25.18 19.86
N GLN A 217 7.31 -25.12 18.65
CA GLN A 217 7.96 -24.48 17.50
C GLN A 217 7.04 -23.48 16.78
N PHE A 218 7.64 -22.40 16.29
CA PHE A 218 6.98 -21.46 15.38
C PHE A 218 7.20 -21.89 13.93
N THR A 219 6.10 -22.01 13.18
CA THR A 219 6.12 -22.23 11.74
C THR A 219 5.61 -21.01 10.99
N LEU A 220 6.32 -20.62 9.94
CA LEU A 220 5.92 -19.51 9.08
C LEU A 220 4.75 -19.95 8.20
N LYS A 221 3.61 -19.28 8.29
CA LYS A 221 2.44 -19.54 7.43
C LYS A 221 2.46 -18.67 6.18
N SER A 222 2.76 -17.39 6.35
CA SER A 222 2.82 -16.44 5.25
C SER A 222 3.68 -15.24 5.60
N GLU A 223 4.36 -14.68 4.63
CA GLU A 223 5.05 -13.40 4.71
C GLU A 223 4.68 -12.54 3.49
N ALA A 224 4.56 -11.22 3.69
CA ALA A 224 4.37 -10.28 2.60
C ALA A 224 5.21 -9.04 2.81
N GLN A 225 5.75 -8.51 1.71
CA GLN A 225 6.46 -7.22 1.61
C GLN A 225 7.62 -6.98 2.61
N CYS A 226 8.08 -8.01 3.33
CA CYS A 226 9.18 -7.90 4.28
C CYS A 226 10.52 -7.57 3.58
N HIS A 227 10.66 -7.90 2.29
CA HIS A 227 11.80 -7.48 1.46
C HIS A 227 11.98 -5.95 1.38
N LYS A 228 10.92 -5.16 1.63
CA LYS A 228 11.04 -3.69 1.66
C LYS A 228 11.88 -3.20 2.85
N PHE A 229 11.95 -3.97 3.92
CA PHE A 229 12.68 -3.63 5.15
C PHE A 229 14.09 -4.22 5.16
N PHE A 230 14.25 -5.35 4.47
CA PHE A 230 15.47 -6.15 4.46
C PHE A 230 15.96 -6.32 3.02
N ASN A 231 17.09 -5.69 2.70
CA ASN A 231 17.71 -5.73 1.37
C ASN A 231 18.20 -7.12 0.91
N ARG A 232 18.05 -8.17 1.74
CA ARG A 232 18.46 -9.56 1.46
C ARG A 232 17.23 -10.46 1.44
N GLN A 233 17.37 -11.69 0.90
CA GLN A 233 16.38 -12.76 1.07
C GLN A 233 15.99 -12.86 2.54
N PHE A 234 14.82 -12.32 2.85
CA PHE A 234 14.26 -12.33 4.17
C PHE A 234 13.70 -13.71 4.44
N ASN A 235 13.95 -14.24 5.64
CA ASN A 235 13.33 -15.47 6.09
C ASN A 235 12.64 -15.17 7.42
N GLY A 236 11.30 -15.24 7.43
CA GLY A 236 10.51 -14.98 8.63
C GLY A 236 10.89 -15.87 9.83
N SER A 237 11.43 -17.08 9.60
CA SER A 237 11.86 -17.98 10.68
C SER A 237 13.17 -17.53 11.35
N THR A 238 14.16 -17.05 10.57
CA THR A 238 15.41 -16.51 11.13
C THR A 238 15.16 -15.20 11.85
N PHE A 239 14.24 -14.39 11.30
CA PHE A 239 13.81 -13.16 11.93
C PHE A 239 13.33 -13.36 13.37
N ILE A 240 12.48 -14.36 13.61
CA ILE A 240 11.95 -14.64 14.96
C ILE A 240 13.05 -15.04 15.95
N ARG A 241 14.01 -15.84 15.48
CA ARG A 241 15.08 -16.42 16.31
C ARG A 241 16.18 -15.41 16.66
N ASP A 242 16.52 -14.53 15.72
CA ASP A 242 17.66 -13.62 15.86
C ASP A 242 17.26 -12.20 16.30
N SER A 243 15.97 -11.89 16.23
CA SER A 243 15.43 -10.62 16.72
C SER A 243 15.50 -10.48 18.23
N ILE A 244 15.87 -9.30 18.73
CA ILE A 244 15.99 -9.01 20.16
C ILE A 244 14.99 -7.93 20.58
N TYR A 245 14.18 -8.22 21.60
CA TYR A 245 13.26 -7.30 22.27
C TYR A 245 13.67 -7.16 23.74
N LYS A 246 14.02 -5.94 24.16
CA LYS A 246 14.45 -5.62 25.55
C LYS A 246 15.50 -6.59 26.11
N GLY A 247 16.51 -6.94 25.31
CA GLY A 247 17.58 -7.87 25.68
C GLY A 247 17.20 -9.36 25.64
N THR A 248 15.96 -9.70 25.32
CA THR A 248 15.50 -11.10 25.17
C THR A 248 15.18 -11.41 23.71
N LYS A 249 15.35 -12.66 23.28
CA LYS A 249 14.95 -13.08 21.92
C LYS A 249 13.44 -12.90 21.72
N LEU A 250 13.03 -12.42 20.55
CA LEU A 250 11.63 -12.21 20.19
C LEU A 250 10.83 -13.51 20.30
N GLU A 251 11.43 -14.62 19.90
CA GLU A 251 10.89 -15.96 20.09
C GLU A 251 10.45 -16.24 21.54
N ASN A 252 11.35 -16.01 22.51
CA ASN A 252 11.07 -16.21 23.94
C ASN A 252 9.97 -15.26 24.45
N PHE A 253 9.96 -14.02 23.96
CA PHE A 253 8.90 -13.08 24.28
C PHE A 253 7.52 -13.58 23.78
N LEU A 254 7.44 -14.06 22.54
CA LEU A 254 6.19 -14.58 21.96
C LEU A 254 5.69 -15.81 22.72
N PHE A 255 6.59 -16.71 23.13
CA PHE A 255 6.25 -17.84 24.01
C PHE A 255 5.59 -17.38 25.31
N LEU A 256 6.16 -16.37 25.97
CA LEU A 256 5.59 -15.84 27.22
C LEU A 256 4.23 -15.18 26.99
N GLN A 257 4.03 -14.49 25.86
CA GLN A 257 2.73 -13.89 25.53
C GLN A 257 1.65 -14.95 25.23
N ILE A 258 2.00 -16.04 24.54
CA ILE A 258 1.10 -17.19 24.32
C ILE A 258 0.66 -17.77 25.68
N LYS A 259 1.60 -18.00 26.60
CA LYS A 259 1.28 -18.49 27.96
C LYS A 259 0.37 -17.54 28.72
N LYS A 260 0.63 -16.22 28.65
CA LYS A 260 -0.20 -15.20 29.29
C LYS A 260 -1.61 -15.12 28.69
N TYR A 261 -1.75 -15.24 27.36
CA TYR A 261 -3.04 -15.19 26.68
C TYR A 261 -3.99 -16.31 27.11
N ARG A 262 -3.46 -17.50 27.45
CA ARG A 262 -4.27 -18.60 27.98
C ARG A 262 -4.95 -18.25 29.31
N VAL A 263 -4.32 -17.39 30.10
CA VAL A 263 -4.80 -16.99 31.43
C VAL A 263 -5.66 -15.72 31.34
N ASP A 264 -5.29 -14.77 30.48
CA ASP A 264 -6.00 -13.50 30.29
C ASP A 264 -6.07 -13.13 28.80
N ARG A 265 -7.27 -13.26 28.22
CA ARG A 265 -7.53 -13.10 26.79
C ARG A 265 -7.54 -11.62 26.34
N ALA A 266 -7.74 -10.67 27.26
CA ALA A 266 -7.93 -9.26 26.92
C ALA A 266 -6.61 -8.48 26.83
N SER A 267 -5.61 -8.81 27.66
CA SER A 267 -4.40 -7.97 27.84
C SER A 267 -3.26 -8.19 26.82
N VAL A 268 -3.47 -9.04 25.79
CA VAL A 268 -2.43 -9.38 24.80
C VAL A 268 -2.75 -8.86 23.40
N PHE A 269 -3.86 -8.14 23.22
CA PHE A 269 -4.19 -7.55 21.93
C PHE A 269 -3.31 -6.35 21.60
N ASN A 270 -2.73 -6.37 20.39
CA ASN A 270 -2.08 -5.24 19.72
C ASN A 270 -0.95 -4.58 20.53
N LYS A 271 0.07 -5.35 20.90
CA LYS A 271 1.27 -4.79 21.56
C LYS A 271 2.24 -4.24 20.51
N THR A 272 2.63 -2.98 20.67
CA THR A 272 3.72 -2.38 19.90
C THR A 272 5.06 -2.74 20.52
N LEU A 273 5.93 -3.38 19.75
CA LEU A 273 7.27 -3.80 20.11
C LEU A 273 8.28 -2.99 19.29
N VAL A 274 9.44 -2.70 19.89
CA VAL A 274 10.60 -2.17 19.16
C VAL A 274 11.67 -3.23 19.27
N VAL A 275 12.02 -3.79 18.12
CA VAL A 275 12.84 -4.99 18.01
C VAL A 275 14.11 -4.67 17.23
N GLU A 276 15.24 -5.17 17.71
CA GLU A 276 16.53 -5.07 17.03
C GLU A 276 16.77 -6.31 16.18
N TYR A 277 17.06 -6.13 14.90
CA TYR A 277 17.44 -7.20 13.97
C TYR A 277 18.46 -6.68 12.97
N LEU A 278 19.60 -7.38 12.81
CA LEU A 278 20.73 -6.95 11.95
C LEU A 278 21.17 -5.50 12.20
N LYS A 279 21.27 -5.09 13.48
CA LYS A 279 21.62 -3.72 13.91
C LYS A 279 20.63 -2.63 13.46
N LYS A 280 19.43 -2.99 13.01
CA LYS A 280 18.33 -2.07 12.72
C LYS A 280 17.23 -2.20 13.77
N LEU A 281 16.68 -1.05 14.20
CA LEU A 281 15.50 -1.01 15.05
C LEU A 281 14.25 -0.99 14.19
N ILE A 282 13.29 -1.85 14.51
CA ILE A 282 12.06 -2.05 13.74
C ILE A 282 10.88 -2.01 14.71
N ARG A 283 9.86 -1.22 14.36
CA ARG A 283 8.62 -1.18 15.12
C ARG A 283 7.71 -2.29 14.59
N ILE A 284 7.22 -3.13 15.50
CA ILE A 284 6.38 -4.28 15.17
C ILE A 284 5.12 -4.21 16.01
N GLU A 285 3.97 -4.32 15.37
CA GLU A 285 2.70 -4.50 16.05
C GLU A 285 2.39 -5.99 16.10
N CYS A 286 2.31 -6.52 17.30
CA CYS A 286 2.10 -7.94 17.55
C CYS A 286 0.66 -8.17 17.99
N SER A 287 -0.02 -9.08 17.29
CA SER A 287 -1.37 -9.51 17.60
C SER A 287 -1.40 -11.04 17.64
N ILE A 288 -1.94 -11.62 18.73
CA ILE A 288 -2.07 -13.07 18.89
C ILE A 288 -3.54 -13.43 18.78
N TYR A 289 -3.86 -14.36 17.89
CA TYR A 289 -5.20 -14.87 17.66
C TYR A 289 -5.27 -16.37 17.96
N TYR A 290 -6.34 -16.79 18.63
CA TYR A 290 -6.61 -18.20 18.93
C TYR A 290 -7.85 -18.67 18.16
N GLY A 291 -7.60 -19.47 17.13
CA GLY A 291 -8.59 -20.40 16.56
C GLY A 291 -8.34 -21.79 17.13
N ASN A 292 -8.00 -22.76 16.28
CA ASN A 292 -7.60 -24.11 16.71
C ASN A 292 -6.14 -24.19 17.17
N LYS A 293 -5.26 -23.33 16.63
CA LYS A 293 -3.86 -23.17 17.06
C LYS A 293 -3.54 -21.68 17.19
N PRO A 294 -2.71 -21.28 18.17
CA PRO A 294 -2.23 -19.91 18.29
C PRO A 294 -1.57 -19.45 16.99
N THR A 295 -2.11 -18.37 16.43
CA THR A 295 -1.61 -17.72 15.23
C THR A 295 -1.19 -16.30 15.59
N ILE A 296 0.03 -15.93 15.23
CA ILE A 296 0.62 -14.64 15.58
C ILE A 296 0.78 -13.83 14.30
N LEU A 297 0.26 -12.61 14.32
CA LEU A 297 0.48 -11.60 13.30
C LEU A 297 1.51 -10.60 13.82
N LEU A 298 2.59 -10.42 13.06
CA LEU A 298 3.58 -9.39 13.27
C LEU A 298 3.51 -8.41 12.10
N LEU A 299 3.00 -7.22 12.36
CA LEU A 299 2.94 -6.11 11.41
C LEU A 299 4.17 -5.23 11.59
N MET A 300 5.02 -5.16 10.57
CA MET A 300 6.21 -4.31 10.61
C MET A 300 5.84 -2.90 10.15
N ARG A 301 6.21 -1.91 10.95
CA ARG A 301 6.08 -0.49 10.61
C ARG A 301 7.47 0.12 10.55
N ASP A 302 7.71 0.88 9.50
CA ASP A 302 8.97 1.59 9.32
C ASP A 302 8.97 2.82 10.23
N PHE A 303 10.07 3.07 10.93
CA PHE A 303 10.26 4.36 11.58
C PHE A 303 10.39 5.49 10.53
N LEU A 304 10.85 5.15 9.33
CA LEU A 304 11.28 6.10 8.30
C LEU A 304 10.20 6.46 7.25
N ASN A 305 9.02 5.86 7.32
CA ASN A 305 7.87 6.28 6.50
C ASN A 305 7.10 7.45 7.10
N GLU A 306 7.44 7.89 8.31
CA GLU A 306 7.27 9.31 8.65
C GLU A 306 8.30 10.06 7.80
N LYS A 307 7.82 10.73 6.73
CA LYS A 307 8.61 11.54 5.79
C LYS A 307 9.88 12.05 6.49
N LYS A 308 11.06 11.53 6.11
CA LYS A 308 12.33 12.06 6.64
C LYS A 308 12.23 13.58 6.58
N PRO A 309 12.31 14.29 7.72
CA PRO A 309 12.21 15.73 7.72
C PRO A 309 13.24 16.24 6.74
N ASP A 310 12.80 17.07 5.79
CA ASP A 310 13.68 17.63 4.77
C ASP A 310 14.79 18.43 5.48
N THR A 311 15.96 17.82 5.58
CA THR A 311 17.08 18.33 6.37
C THR A 311 17.53 19.69 5.85
N THR A 312 17.31 19.95 4.56
CA THR A 312 17.62 21.22 3.91
C THR A 312 16.85 22.39 4.52
N ILE A 313 15.57 22.18 4.88
CA ILE A 313 14.72 23.20 5.49
C ILE A 313 15.22 23.51 6.91
N TYR A 314 15.64 22.49 7.66
CA TYR A 314 16.18 22.68 9.01
C TYR A 314 17.54 23.38 8.99
N GLU A 315 18.43 23.02 8.07
CA GLU A 315 19.71 23.69 7.86
C GLU A 315 19.51 25.16 7.46
N GLN A 316 18.56 25.45 6.56
CA GLN A 316 18.25 26.83 6.16
C GLN A 316 17.65 27.64 7.31
N ARG A 317 16.76 27.05 8.12
CA ARG A 317 16.22 27.68 9.32
C ARG A 317 17.30 27.95 10.37
N HIS A 318 18.20 26.99 10.60
CA HIS A 318 19.32 27.16 11.51
C HIS A 318 20.22 28.32 11.10
N ARG A 319 20.56 28.42 9.81
CA ARG A 319 21.35 29.52 9.28
C ARG A 319 20.65 30.88 9.42
N ASN A 320 19.36 30.94 9.11
CA ASN A 320 18.58 32.17 9.27
C ASN A 320 18.51 32.59 10.74
N PHE A 321 18.41 31.63 11.66
CA PHE A 321 18.47 31.88 13.09
C PHE A 321 19.82 32.45 13.52
N ILE A 322 20.95 31.86 13.09
CA ILE A 322 22.29 32.39 13.38
C ILE A 322 22.43 33.83 12.88
N LYS A 323 22.02 34.11 11.64
CA LYS A 323 22.09 35.47 11.06
C LYS A 323 21.25 36.48 11.83
N LEU A 324 20.03 36.09 12.23
CA LEU A 324 19.14 36.94 13.00
C LEU A 324 19.73 37.22 14.39
N LEU A 325 20.32 36.22 15.03
CA LEU A 325 20.96 36.36 16.34
C LEU A 325 22.18 37.28 16.27
N LEU A 326 23.01 37.14 15.23
CA LEU A 326 24.13 38.08 14.98
C LEU A 326 23.65 39.50 14.71
N LYS A 327 22.56 39.68 13.96
CA LYS A 327 21.95 41.00 13.75
C LYS A 327 21.45 41.62 15.06
N ILE A 328 20.80 40.83 15.91
CA ILE A 328 20.38 41.29 17.25
C ILE A 328 21.61 41.69 18.07
N LEU A 329 22.62 40.82 18.16
CA LEU A 329 23.84 41.10 18.91
C LEU A 329 24.57 42.35 18.42
N SER A 330 24.57 42.62 17.10
CA SER A 330 25.15 43.84 16.53
C SER A 330 24.43 45.13 16.93
N HIS A 331 23.16 45.05 17.35
CA HIS A 331 22.36 46.17 17.82
C HIS A 331 22.29 46.27 19.36
N VAL A 332 22.68 45.22 20.07
CA VAL A 332 22.82 45.25 21.53
C VAL A 332 24.06 46.09 21.84
N ASP A 333 23.87 47.21 22.55
CA ASP A 333 24.85 48.27 22.75
C ASP A 333 26.30 47.78 22.96
N ARG A 334 27.25 48.59 22.45
CA ARG A 334 28.70 48.35 22.55
C ARG A 334 29.21 48.16 23.99
N LEU A 335 28.39 48.39 25.02
CA LEU A 335 28.68 48.18 26.44
C LEU A 335 28.22 46.82 26.98
N SER A 336 27.65 45.96 26.13
CA SER A 336 27.12 44.66 26.56
C SER A 336 28.18 43.73 27.13
N SER A 337 27.76 42.94 28.12
CA SER A 337 28.62 42.06 28.92
C SER A 337 29.60 41.24 28.08
N PHE A 338 30.80 40.97 28.60
CA PHE A 338 31.81 40.09 27.99
C PHE A 338 31.21 38.78 27.42
N LYS A 339 30.15 38.26 28.05
CA LYS A 339 29.40 37.07 27.62
C LYS A 339 28.70 37.26 26.26
N CYS A 340 28.13 38.43 25.98
CA CYS A 340 27.47 38.72 24.70
C CYS A 340 28.47 38.71 23.54
N ARG A 341 29.63 39.35 23.72
CA ARG A 341 30.73 39.32 22.73
C ARG A 341 31.29 37.92 22.53
N LEU A 342 31.38 37.12 23.59
CA LEU A 342 31.81 35.72 23.49
C LEU A 342 30.84 34.89 22.64
N ILE A 343 29.53 35.09 22.81
CA ILE A 343 28.49 34.44 22.00
C ILE A 343 28.58 34.91 20.54
N GLU A 344 28.73 36.22 20.32
CA GLU A 344 28.88 36.81 18.98
C GLU A 344 30.07 36.22 18.22
N ARG A 345 31.24 36.13 18.85
CA ARG A 345 32.45 35.51 18.26
C ARG A 345 32.19 34.07 17.84
N LYS A 346 31.61 33.25 18.73
CA LYS A 346 31.34 31.84 18.45
C LYS A 346 30.34 31.65 17.32
N LEU A 347 29.27 32.46 17.28
CA LEU A 347 28.29 32.43 16.22
C LEU A 347 28.86 32.89 14.88
N LEU A 348 29.75 33.89 14.89
CA LEU A 348 30.39 34.39 13.68
C LEU A 348 31.39 33.35 13.11
N ILE A 349 32.16 32.67 13.97
CA ILE A 349 33.00 31.54 13.56
C ILE A 349 32.16 30.40 12.96
N LEU A 350 31.04 30.04 13.61
CA LEU A 350 30.14 29.00 13.10
C LEU A 350 29.54 29.39 11.74
N GLN A 351 29.09 30.64 11.58
CA GLN A 351 28.55 31.12 10.32
C GLN A 351 29.61 31.04 9.20
N LEU A 352 30.84 31.49 9.46
CA LEU A 352 31.92 31.43 8.49
C LEU A 352 32.24 29.98 8.10
N TYR A 353 32.24 29.05 9.05
CA TYR A 353 32.46 27.63 8.78
C TYR A 353 31.34 27.01 7.91
N GLU A 354 30.09 27.39 8.15
CA GLU A 354 28.96 27.00 7.29
C GLU A 354 29.06 27.60 5.88
N ASP A 355 29.47 28.87 5.78
CA ASP A 355 29.64 29.55 4.50
C ASP A 355 30.77 28.91 3.65
N LEU A 356 31.82 28.36 4.29
CA LEU A 356 32.87 27.58 3.62
C LEU A 356 32.37 26.24 3.10
N LYS A 357 31.58 25.50 3.89
CA LYS A 357 31.01 24.20 3.46
C LYS A 357 30.10 24.35 2.24
N LEU A 358 29.40 25.47 2.13
CA LEU A 358 28.50 25.78 1.02
C LEU A 358 29.18 26.46 -0.17
N SER A 359 30.52 26.46 -0.21
CA SER A 359 31.35 26.99 -1.31
C SER A 359 31.03 28.43 -1.77
N LYS A 360 30.47 29.26 -0.88
CA LYS A 360 30.20 30.69 -1.15
C LYS A 360 31.47 31.53 -1.01
N LEU A 361 32.46 31.22 -1.84
CA LEU A 361 33.74 31.91 -1.89
C LEU A 361 33.59 33.12 -2.82
N ARG A 362 33.76 34.33 -2.27
CA ARG A 362 33.76 35.58 -3.04
C ARG A 362 35.08 36.30 -2.81
N GLU A 363 35.74 36.65 -3.89
CA GLU A 363 36.90 37.53 -3.84
C GLU A 363 36.43 38.96 -3.51
N SER A 364 37.12 39.60 -2.56
CA SER A 364 36.84 40.96 -2.12
C SER A 364 38.12 41.64 -1.65
N GLU A 365 38.21 42.94 -1.89
CA GLU A 365 39.30 43.78 -1.37
C GLU A 365 39.07 44.05 0.12
N ILE A 366 40.05 43.70 0.96
CA ILE A 366 40.01 43.88 2.42
C ILE A 366 41.08 44.88 2.82
N ASN A 367 40.66 45.95 3.50
CA ASN A 367 41.58 46.85 4.16
C ASN A 367 41.97 46.30 5.55
N ILE A 368 43.28 46.16 5.81
CA ILE A 368 43.78 45.59 7.06
C ILE A 368 43.45 46.44 8.28
N TYR A 369 43.39 47.77 8.14
CA TYR A 369 42.99 48.65 9.24
C TYR A 369 41.53 48.42 9.65
N ASN A 370 40.63 48.25 8.67
CA ASN A 370 39.23 47.91 8.93
C ASN A 370 39.12 46.53 9.62
N LEU A 371 39.92 45.55 9.19
CA LEU A 371 39.94 44.24 9.81
C LEU A 371 40.45 44.29 11.25
N ALA A 372 41.52 45.05 11.51
CA ALA A 372 42.02 45.27 12.86
C ALA A 372 40.97 45.95 13.75
N GLN A 373 40.21 46.90 13.22
CA GLN A 373 39.10 47.55 13.94
C GLN A 373 37.96 46.56 14.25
N ILE A 374 37.59 45.69 13.30
CA ILE A 374 36.60 44.63 13.52
C ILE A 374 37.07 43.68 14.64
N LEU A 375 38.33 43.24 14.59
CA LEU A 375 38.90 42.40 15.64
C LEU A 375 38.96 43.12 16.98
N GLN A 376 39.31 44.41 17.02
CA GLN A 376 39.37 45.21 18.25
C GLN A 376 37.98 45.32 18.91
N ASN A 377 36.93 45.48 18.09
CA ASN A 377 35.55 45.54 18.56
C ASN A 377 35.09 44.20 19.15
N LEU A 378 35.42 43.09 18.47
CA LEU A 378 35.06 41.74 18.92
C LEU A 378 35.88 41.33 20.15
N TYR A 379 37.19 41.60 20.17
CA TYR A 379 38.16 41.23 21.20
C TYR A 379 38.62 42.43 22.02
N SER A 380 37.70 43.06 22.75
CA SER A 380 38.01 44.27 23.54
C SER A 380 39.09 44.14 24.61
N HIS A 381 39.50 42.92 24.97
CA HIS A 381 40.59 42.67 25.93
C HIS A 381 41.96 42.62 25.24
N LEU A 382 42.00 42.53 23.92
CA LEU A 382 43.21 42.59 23.12
C LEU A 382 43.40 44.03 22.62
N SER A 383 44.64 44.51 22.67
CA SER A 383 45.07 45.73 21.98
C SER A 383 45.62 45.35 20.61
N ILE A 384 44.83 45.60 19.57
CA ILE A 384 45.13 45.19 18.21
C ILE A 384 45.66 46.40 17.44
N LYS A 385 46.89 46.28 16.93
CA LYS A 385 47.53 47.31 16.10
C LYS A 385 47.81 46.74 14.72
N ALA A 386 47.51 47.51 13.67
CA ALA A 386 47.82 47.16 12.30
C ALA A 386 48.86 48.11 11.72
N PHE A 387 49.81 47.56 10.98
CA PHE A 387 50.84 48.29 10.25
C PHE A 387 50.90 47.75 8.83
N ALA A 388 50.86 48.63 7.83
CA ALA A 388 51.01 48.27 6.43
C ALA A 388 52.21 49.03 5.85
N PHE A 389 53.17 48.29 5.30
CA PHE A 389 54.27 48.84 4.54
C PHE A 389 53.94 48.69 3.05
N GLY A 390 53.38 49.76 2.46
CA GLY A 390 52.85 49.79 1.09
C GLY A 390 51.31 49.89 1.04
N ASN A 391 50.67 49.25 0.05
CA ASN A 391 49.20 49.22 -0.04
C ASN A 391 48.58 48.42 1.12
N SER A 392 47.63 49.04 1.83
CA SER A 392 46.90 48.45 2.96
C SER A 392 45.75 47.53 2.56
N ASN A 393 45.42 47.49 1.27
CA ASN A 393 44.35 46.68 0.73
C ASN A 393 44.86 45.33 0.18
N LEU A 394 44.11 44.28 0.48
CA LEU A 394 44.39 42.90 0.08
C LEU A 394 43.19 42.29 -0.66
N ASN A 395 43.37 41.88 -1.91
CA ASN A 395 42.40 41.05 -2.62
C ASN A 395 42.50 39.61 -2.12
N THR A 396 41.44 39.12 -1.49
CA THR A 396 41.39 37.77 -0.93
C THR A 396 39.94 37.29 -0.78
N ILE A 397 39.74 36.04 -0.34
CA ILE A 397 38.41 35.54 0.04
C ILE A 397 38.14 35.97 1.48
N SER A 398 37.28 36.99 1.65
CA SER A 398 37.01 37.63 2.96
C SER A 398 36.57 36.67 4.05
N ASN A 399 35.73 35.70 3.74
CA ASN A 399 35.23 34.76 4.74
C ASN A 399 36.34 33.87 5.31
N ILE A 400 37.24 33.37 4.47
CA ILE A 400 38.38 32.54 4.91
C ILE A 400 39.38 33.41 5.66
N PHE A 401 39.71 34.57 5.12
CA PHE A 401 40.68 35.47 5.73
C PHE A 401 40.22 35.94 7.12
N LEU A 402 38.96 36.35 7.24
CA LEU A 402 38.35 36.72 8.52
C LEU A 402 38.33 35.54 9.50
N LEU A 403 38.00 34.32 9.03
CA LEU A 403 38.01 33.12 9.87
C LEU A 403 39.40 32.83 10.44
N ILE A 404 40.45 32.91 9.61
CA ILE A 404 41.84 32.72 10.04
C ILE A 404 42.19 33.76 11.11
N MET A 405 41.86 35.03 10.87
CA MET A 405 42.16 36.11 11.82
C MET A 405 41.40 35.96 13.15
N LEU A 406 40.16 35.48 13.12
CA LEU A 406 39.38 35.17 14.32
C LEU A 406 39.96 33.99 15.10
N ILE A 407 40.37 32.92 14.41
CA ILE A 407 41.02 31.76 15.05
C ILE A 407 42.31 32.20 15.76
N ILE A 408 43.11 33.05 15.13
CA ILE A 408 44.36 33.55 15.70
C ILE A 408 44.08 34.45 16.92
N ALA A 409 43.09 35.34 16.82
CA ALA A 409 42.70 36.21 17.93
C ALA A 409 42.11 35.44 19.13
N GLU A 410 41.26 34.44 18.91
CA GLU A 410 40.67 33.61 19.98
C GLU A 410 41.71 32.79 20.75
N ASN A 411 42.82 32.43 20.09
CA ASN A 411 43.90 31.64 20.69
C ASN A 411 45.11 32.49 21.12
N SER A 412 44.95 33.82 21.18
CA SER A 412 45.95 34.72 21.77
C SER A 412 45.84 34.71 23.30
N LYS A 413 46.95 34.43 23.99
CA LYS A 413 47.08 34.53 25.45
C LYS A 413 47.54 35.91 25.92
N GLY A 414 48.11 36.71 25.02
CA GLY A 414 48.63 38.05 25.33
C GLY A 414 47.55 39.13 25.32
N THR A 415 47.88 40.31 25.86
CA THR A 415 47.02 41.50 25.81
C THR A 415 47.21 42.34 24.55
N TYR A 416 48.16 41.98 23.69
CA TYR A 416 48.48 42.71 22.45
C TYR A 416 48.58 41.75 21.26
N LEU A 417 48.16 42.24 20.09
CA LEU A 417 48.28 41.54 18.82
C LEU A 417 48.63 42.56 17.73
N SER A 418 49.75 42.39 17.06
CA SER A 418 50.17 43.29 15.97
C SER A 418 50.08 42.59 14.61
N ILE A 419 49.40 43.21 13.65
CA ILE A 419 49.21 42.70 12.30
C ILE A 419 50.04 43.56 11.34
N ASN A 420 51.09 43.00 10.76
CA ASN A 420 51.98 43.69 9.84
C ASN A 420 51.82 43.11 8.44
N LEU A 421 51.41 43.92 7.47
CA LEU A 421 51.47 43.56 6.05
C LEU A 421 52.68 44.22 5.41
N THR A 422 53.53 43.41 4.80
CA THR A 422 54.67 43.87 4.01
C THR A 422 54.49 43.42 2.57
N ASN A 423 54.49 44.37 1.63
CA ASN A 423 54.52 44.09 0.21
C ASN A 423 55.98 44.19 -0.27
N GLU A 424 56.56 43.09 -0.74
CA GLU A 424 57.92 43.07 -1.32
C GLU A 424 57.87 43.36 -2.82
N GLU A 425 59.00 43.80 -3.39
CA GLU A 425 59.13 44.27 -4.78
C GLU A 425 58.76 43.20 -5.82
N ASP A 426 58.83 41.90 -5.46
CA ASP A 426 58.52 40.74 -6.33
C ASP A 426 57.02 40.33 -6.33
N CYS A 427 56.10 41.26 -6.05
CA CYS A 427 54.65 41.01 -5.93
C CYS A 427 54.27 40.00 -4.82
N GLN A 428 55.19 39.58 -3.95
CA GLN A 428 54.89 38.72 -2.81
C GLN A 428 54.38 39.56 -1.63
N LYS A 429 53.28 39.10 -1.02
CA LYS A 429 52.65 39.76 0.13
C LYS A 429 52.82 38.89 1.36
N TRP A 430 53.48 39.42 2.38
CA TRP A 430 53.69 38.73 3.65
C TRP A 430 52.82 39.33 4.74
N LEU A 431 52.05 38.49 5.42
CA LEU A 431 51.29 38.86 6.61
C LEU A 431 51.99 38.31 7.85
N LYS A 432 52.51 39.20 8.68
CA LYS A 432 53.21 38.87 9.94
C LYS A 432 52.31 39.28 11.11
N ILE A 433 51.87 38.31 11.91
CA ILE A 433 51.04 38.54 13.09
C ILE A 433 51.88 38.19 14.32
N SER A 434 52.12 39.18 15.19
CA SER A 434 52.92 38.99 16.41
C SER A 434 52.04 39.09 17.65
N GLY A 435 52.27 38.21 18.62
CA GLY A 435 51.48 38.06 19.84
C GLY A 435 51.85 36.76 20.57
N ASN A 436 51.34 36.52 21.77
CA ASN A 436 51.61 35.26 22.49
C ASN A 436 50.49 34.24 22.20
N PHE A 437 50.79 33.17 21.47
CA PHE A 437 49.76 32.25 20.97
C PHE A 437 49.78 30.87 21.63
N GLU A 438 48.60 30.25 21.73
CA GLU A 438 48.49 28.82 22.03
C GLU A 438 48.71 27.98 20.77
N ILE A 439 49.98 27.78 20.42
CA ILE A 439 50.42 27.20 19.13
C ILE A 439 49.69 25.90 18.78
N GLU A 440 49.57 24.98 19.73
CA GLU A 440 48.95 23.66 19.48
C GLU A 440 47.49 23.79 19.06
N LYS A 441 46.73 24.70 19.70
CA LYS A 441 45.34 24.96 19.34
C LYS A 441 45.24 25.61 17.97
N VAL A 442 46.05 26.64 17.72
CA VAL A 442 46.08 27.34 16.42
C VAL A 442 46.38 26.36 15.29
N LYS A 443 47.45 25.56 15.41
CA LYS A 443 47.82 24.53 14.41
C LYS A 443 46.70 23.52 14.20
N ARG A 444 46.07 23.04 15.29
CA ARG A 444 44.95 22.08 15.21
C ARG A 444 43.75 22.67 14.47
N THR A 445 43.38 23.91 14.76
CA THR A 445 42.23 24.57 14.13
C THR A 445 42.49 24.93 12.67
N LEU A 446 43.68 25.43 12.33
CA LEU A 446 44.04 25.73 10.94
C LEU A 446 44.11 24.45 10.10
N LYS A 447 44.60 23.33 10.67
CA LYS A 447 44.60 22.02 10.00
C LYS A 447 43.19 21.53 9.64
N GLN A 448 42.14 21.89 10.39
CA GLN A 448 40.76 21.51 10.07
C GLN A 448 40.19 22.25 8.85
N ILE A 449 40.81 23.36 8.45
CA ILE A 449 40.42 24.18 7.29
C ILE A 449 41.56 24.32 6.27
N SER A 450 42.54 23.40 6.29
CA SER A 450 43.77 23.50 5.49
C SER A 450 43.51 23.64 4.00
N ASP A 451 42.47 22.99 3.50
CA ASP A 451 42.13 23.00 2.08
C ASP A 451 41.64 24.39 1.63
N PHE A 452 40.94 25.12 2.51
CA PHE A 452 40.52 26.50 2.27
C PHE A 452 41.66 27.49 2.47
N ILE A 453 42.54 27.25 3.45
CA ILE A 453 43.72 28.09 3.73
C ILE A 453 44.63 28.17 2.50
N LYS A 454 44.88 27.03 1.84
CA LYS A 454 45.72 26.94 0.63
C LYS A 454 45.24 27.79 -0.54
N LEU A 455 43.97 28.20 -0.55
CA LEU A 455 43.43 29.10 -1.58
C LEU A 455 44.01 30.52 -1.48
N ILE A 456 44.45 30.92 -0.29
CA ILE A 456 44.92 32.28 0.02
C ILE A 456 46.39 32.30 0.42
N ILE A 457 46.89 31.22 1.02
CA ILE A 457 48.23 31.16 1.62
C ILE A 457 49.07 30.10 0.89
N SER A 458 50.27 30.50 0.43
CA SER A 458 51.25 29.63 -0.22
C SER A 458 52.12 28.89 0.81
N SER A 459 52.49 29.57 1.89
CA SER A 459 53.25 28.97 3.00
C SER A 459 52.93 29.65 4.34
N GLU A 460 53.03 28.87 5.42
CA GLU A 460 52.80 29.35 6.79
C GLU A 460 53.95 28.96 7.73
N GLN A 461 54.33 29.86 8.62
CA GLN A 461 55.24 29.61 9.73
C GLN A 461 54.54 30.04 11.02
N ILE A 462 54.34 29.09 11.94
CA ILE A 462 53.59 29.31 13.19
C ILE A 462 54.51 29.04 14.38
N GLU A 463 54.94 30.12 15.03
CA GLU A 463 55.79 30.15 16.22
C GLU A 463 55.02 30.71 17.43
N GLN A 464 55.60 30.62 18.63
CA GLN A 464 54.94 31.04 19.87
C GLN A 464 54.60 32.53 19.91
N GLN A 465 55.47 33.35 19.33
CA GLN A 465 55.36 34.81 19.38
C GLN A 465 54.97 35.44 18.05
N LYS A 466 54.92 34.63 16.98
CA LYS A 466 54.86 35.11 15.61
C LYS A 466 54.22 34.09 14.69
N ILE A 467 53.29 34.53 13.87
CA ILE A 467 52.69 33.77 12.79
C ILE A 467 52.96 34.53 11.50
N VAL A 468 53.54 33.85 10.50
CA VAL A 468 53.87 34.44 9.20
C VAL A 468 53.15 33.67 8.12
N PHE A 469 52.40 34.38 7.28
CA PHE A 469 51.77 33.83 6.09
C PHE A 469 52.37 34.48 4.85
N ASN A 470 52.77 33.64 3.88
CA ASN A 470 53.01 34.08 2.52
C ASN A 470 51.69 33.98 1.74
N LEU A 471 51.20 35.08 1.20
CA LEU A 471 49.91 35.14 0.51
C LEU A 471 50.10 34.86 -0.99
N ASN A 472 49.13 34.15 -1.59
CA ASN A 472 49.14 33.89 -3.02
C ASN A 472 49.00 35.20 -3.82
N GLN A 473 49.73 35.32 -4.93
CA GLN A 473 49.65 36.48 -5.83
C GLN A 473 48.28 36.57 -6.53
N GLN A 474 47.67 35.41 -6.82
CA GLN A 474 46.31 35.29 -7.33
C GLN A 474 45.51 34.40 -6.40
N VAL A 475 44.29 34.82 -6.06
CA VAL A 475 43.37 34.04 -5.24
C VAL A 475 42.88 32.86 -6.07
N PHE A 476 43.15 31.63 -5.62
CA PHE A 476 42.63 30.46 -6.31
C PHE A 476 41.17 30.25 -5.91
N THR A 477 40.22 30.72 -6.71
CA THR A 477 38.82 30.32 -6.55
C THR A 477 38.61 28.98 -7.25
N PRO A 478 38.27 27.88 -6.55
CA PRO A 478 37.90 26.64 -7.22
C PRO A 478 36.69 26.89 -8.12
N PHE A 479 36.65 26.26 -9.30
CA PHE A 479 35.55 26.39 -10.27
C PHE A 479 34.20 26.29 -9.55
N GLN A 480 33.51 27.42 -9.42
CA GLN A 480 32.10 27.43 -9.09
C GLN A 480 31.40 26.98 -10.37
N LEU A 481 30.72 25.83 -10.34
CA LEU A 481 29.67 25.50 -11.30
C LEU A 481 28.59 26.58 -11.15
N ASN A 482 28.82 27.72 -11.79
CA ASN A 482 27.75 28.68 -12.06
C ASN A 482 26.71 27.93 -12.87
N GLU A 483 25.45 28.26 -12.61
CA GLU A 483 24.23 27.73 -13.21
C GLU A 483 24.19 27.89 -14.75
N LEU A 484 25.09 27.21 -15.46
CA LEU A 484 25.10 27.03 -16.90
C LEU A 484 24.61 25.61 -17.17
N ASN A 485 23.32 25.54 -17.50
CA ASN A 485 22.64 24.43 -18.16
C ASN A 485 22.59 23.09 -17.44
N ALA A 486 21.79 23.00 -16.37
CA ALA A 486 21.19 21.74 -15.93
C ALA A 486 20.20 21.13 -16.96
N SER A 487 20.07 21.72 -18.17
CA SER A 487 19.22 21.26 -19.26
C SER A 487 19.97 20.75 -20.50
N SER A 488 21.31 20.84 -20.59
CA SER A 488 22.04 20.50 -21.83
C SER A 488 23.11 19.41 -21.73
N LEU A 489 23.12 18.59 -20.67
CA LEU A 489 23.97 17.38 -20.62
C LEU A 489 23.10 16.12 -20.53
N LYS A 490 22.24 15.94 -21.54
CA LYS A 490 21.91 14.63 -22.06
C LYS A 490 22.71 14.48 -23.35
N TYR A 491 23.46 13.40 -23.47
CA TYR A 491 24.38 13.07 -24.57
C TYR A 491 25.73 13.78 -24.55
N ILE A 492 26.70 13.12 -23.92
CA ILE A 492 28.02 12.98 -24.53
C ILE A 492 28.36 11.50 -24.47
N ASP A 493 28.40 10.87 -25.64
CA ASP A 493 28.81 9.49 -25.87
C ASP A 493 30.27 9.29 -25.44
N LEU A 494 30.52 8.20 -24.71
CA LEU A 494 31.85 7.68 -24.48
C LEU A 494 32.12 6.62 -25.56
N GLN A 495 33.06 6.92 -26.46
CA GLN A 495 33.84 5.92 -27.18
C GLN A 495 34.93 5.36 -26.26
#